data_AF-A0A6G1J6X9-F1
#
_entry.id   AF-A0A6G1J6X9-F1
#
_cell.length_a   1.000
_cell.length_b   1.000
_cell.length_c   1.000
_cell.angle_alpha   90.00
_cell.angle_beta   90.00
_cell.angle_gamma   90.00
#
_symmetry.space_group_name_H-M   'P 1'
#
loop_
_entity.id
_entity.type
_entity.pdbx_description
1 polymer ?
#
loop_
_entity_poly.entity_id
_entity_poly.type
_entity_poly.pdbx_seq_one_letter_code
_entity_poly.pdbx_strand_id
1 'polypeptide(L)'
;FWIFMYLITPFTYLISRLSIAGLADASVSCAQNELLRVSLPLNPSSTCFDYLENYIKFTGGYVNNNAEHERECFYCPVLDSNMVLSSKGIGRRQEGWRNVRIFANYVLVNFLGVFALYWAMLQRGGYLSKKS
;
A
#
# COMPACT_ATOMS: atom_id res chain seq x y z
N PHE A 1 -17.55 15.47 1.35
CA PHE A 1 -17.56 15.20 2.79
C PHE A 1 -16.50 14.16 3.19
N TRP A 2 -16.54 12.92 2.67
CA TRP A 2 -15.58 11.84 2.99
C TRP A 2 -14.10 12.13 2.70
N ILE A 3 -13.81 12.97 1.70
CA ILE A 3 -12.44 13.39 1.36
C ILE A 3 -11.73 14.04 2.55
N PHE A 4 -12.44 14.86 3.34
CA PHE A 4 -11.89 15.57 4.48
C PHE A 4 -11.51 14.63 5.62
N MET A 5 -12.35 13.60 5.86
CA MET A 5 -12.08 12.59 6.89
C MET A 5 -10.84 11.74 6.53
N TYR A 6 -10.63 11.49 5.24
CA TYR A 6 -9.43 10.81 4.73
C TYR A 6 -8.16 11.65 4.87
N LEU A 7 -8.25 12.98 4.72
CA LEU A 7 -7.12 13.91 4.85
C LEU A 7 -6.72 14.18 6.31
N ILE A 8 -7.67 14.07 7.26
CA ILE A 8 -7.43 14.37 8.68
C ILE A 8 -6.96 13.17 9.48
N THR A 9 -7.23 11.95 9.01
CA THR A 9 -6.83 10.76 9.77
C THR A 9 -5.34 10.48 9.54
N PRO A 10 -4.44 10.80 10.51
CA PRO A 10 -3.01 10.56 10.36
C PRO A 10 -2.69 9.07 10.16
N PHE A 11 -3.58 8.20 10.64
CA PHE A 11 -3.49 6.76 10.54
C PHE A 11 -3.48 6.26 9.08
N THR A 12 -4.21 6.91 8.18
CA THR A 12 -4.25 6.51 6.76
C THR A 12 -2.88 6.68 6.10
N TYR A 13 -2.18 7.76 6.41
CA TYR A 13 -0.83 8.01 5.92
C TYR A 13 0.20 7.05 6.53
N LEU A 14 0.01 6.69 7.80
CA LEU A 14 0.89 5.77 8.53
C LEU A 14 0.75 4.34 7.99
N ILE A 15 -0.47 3.83 7.80
CA ILE A 15 -0.72 2.50 7.22
C ILE A 15 -0.20 2.43 5.79
N SER A 16 -0.43 3.47 4.99
CA SER A 16 0.06 3.52 3.62
C SER A 16 1.59 3.41 3.59
N ARG A 17 2.30 4.12 4.49
CA ARG A 17 3.76 4.04 4.63
C ARG A 17 4.26 2.69 5.16
N LEU A 18 3.60 2.12 6.17
CA LEU A 18 3.96 0.80 6.72
C LEU A 18 3.80 -0.29 5.65
N SER A 19 2.72 -0.22 4.87
CA SER A 19 2.50 -1.13 3.74
C SER A 19 3.61 -1.03 2.69
N ILE A 20 4.01 0.19 2.32
CA ILE A 20 5.15 0.38 1.39
C ILE A 20 6.44 -0.14 2.03
N ALA A 21 6.73 0.19 3.29
CA ALA A 21 7.97 -0.22 3.94
C ALA A 21 8.08 -1.75 4.14
N GLY A 22 6.96 -2.42 4.40
CA GLY A 22 6.91 -3.86 4.60
C GLY A 22 6.82 -4.70 3.33
N LEU A 23 6.24 -4.15 2.25
CA LEU A 23 6.00 -4.90 1.00
C LEU A 23 6.81 -4.35 -0.20
N ALA A 24 7.53 -3.23 -0.08
CA ALA A 24 8.32 -2.73 -1.20
C ALA A 24 9.43 -3.72 -1.57
N ASP A 25 9.59 -3.92 -2.88
CA ASP A 25 10.68 -4.69 -3.49
C ASP A 25 10.73 -6.17 -3.08
N ALA A 26 9.63 -6.72 -2.54
CA ALA A 26 9.51 -8.14 -2.25
C ALA A 26 9.01 -8.91 -3.49
N SER A 27 9.81 -9.88 -3.95
CA SER A 27 9.40 -10.84 -4.98
C SER A 27 8.24 -11.69 -4.47
N VAL A 28 7.06 -11.57 -5.10
CA VAL A 28 5.86 -12.32 -4.72
C VAL A 28 5.88 -13.66 -5.45
N SER A 29 5.75 -14.74 -4.69
CA SER A 29 5.43 -16.06 -5.26
C SER A 29 3.99 -16.38 -4.90
N CYS A 30 3.12 -16.53 -5.91
CA CYS A 30 1.72 -16.89 -5.70
C CYS A 30 1.62 -18.26 -5.00
N ALA A 31 0.82 -18.32 -3.94
CA ALA A 31 0.42 -19.57 -3.32
C ALA A 31 -0.61 -20.32 -4.18
N GLN A 32 -0.80 -21.63 -3.96
CA GLN A 32 -1.67 -22.47 -4.78
C GLN A 32 -3.14 -21.99 -4.87
N ASN A 33 -3.61 -21.23 -3.89
CA ASN A 33 -4.94 -20.64 -3.84
C ASN A 33 -5.08 -19.30 -4.59
N GLU A 34 -3.97 -18.64 -4.94
CA GLU A 34 -3.94 -17.38 -5.70
C GLU A 34 -3.61 -17.59 -7.18
N LEU A 35 -3.27 -18.82 -7.56
CA LEU A 35 -3.07 -19.21 -8.95
C LEU A 35 -4.42 -19.29 -9.67
N LEU A 36 -4.57 -18.55 -10.76
CA LEU A 36 -5.71 -18.69 -11.64
C LEU A 36 -5.56 -19.94 -12.48
N ARG A 37 -6.58 -20.80 -12.43
CA ARG A 37 -6.70 -21.98 -13.27
C ARG A 37 -7.28 -21.59 -14.61
N VAL A 38 -6.50 -21.75 -15.67
CA VAL A 38 -6.91 -21.50 -17.04
C VAL A 38 -6.99 -22.83 -17.78
N SER A 39 -8.18 -23.20 -18.24
CA SER A 39 -8.35 -24.39 -19.08
C SER A 39 -8.03 -24.05 -20.52
N LEU A 40 -7.09 -24.75 -21.14
CA LEU A 40 -6.78 -24.54 -22.55
C LEU A 40 -7.92 -25.06 -23.47
N PRO A 41 -8.22 -24.37 -24.58
CA PRO A 41 -9.11 -24.92 -25.61
C PRO A 41 -8.47 -26.16 -26.27
N LEU A 42 -9.30 -27.07 -26.81
CA LEU A 42 -8.91 -28.40 -27.35
C LEU A 42 -7.92 -28.38 -28.54
N ASN A 43 -7.35 -27.24 -28.90
CA ASN A 43 -6.43 -27.14 -30.03
C ASN A 43 -5.07 -27.76 -29.67
N PRO A 44 -4.52 -28.63 -30.52
CA PRO A 44 -3.47 -29.59 -30.16
C PRO A 44 -2.04 -29.03 -30.05
N SER A 45 -1.80 -27.70 -30.07
CA SER A 45 -0.42 -27.18 -30.23
C SER A 45 -0.10 -25.84 -29.58
N SER A 46 -0.93 -25.32 -28.66
CA SER A 46 -0.53 -24.15 -27.85
C SER A 46 -0.04 -24.62 -26.49
N THR A 47 1.23 -24.37 -26.17
CA THR A 47 1.69 -24.53 -24.78
C THR A 47 1.02 -23.48 -23.89
N CYS A 48 0.95 -23.76 -22.59
CA CYS A 48 0.40 -22.82 -21.60
C CYS A 48 1.01 -21.42 -21.72
N PHE A 49 2.33 -21.40 -21.93
CA PHE A 49 3.11 -20.19 -22.11
C PHE A 49 2.74 -19.46 -23.39
N ASP A 50 2.65 -20.15 -24.54
CA ASP A 50 2.33 -19.51 -25.83
C ASP A 50 0.93 -18.88 -25.84
N TYR A 51 -0.05 -19.52 -25.19
CA TYR A 51 -1.40 -18.97 -25.11
C TYR A 51 -1.45 -17.69 -24.26
N LEU A 52 -0.70 -17.66 -23.16
CA LEU A 52 -0.68 -16.54 -22.21
C LEU A 52 0.41 -15.51 -22.51
N GLU A 53 1.33 -15.76 -23.43
CA GLU A 53 2.49 -14.89 -23.69
C GLU A 53 2.06 -13.45 -24.01
N ASN A 54 1.10 -13.29 -24.93
CA ASN A 54 0.58 -11.98 -25.28
C ASN A 54 -0.14 -11.34 -24.08
N TYR A 55 -0.90 -12.12 -23.31
CA TYR A 55 -1.61 -11.62 -22.14
C TYR A 55 -0.64 -11.13 -21.05
N ILE A 56 0.43 -11.88 -20.78
CA ILE A 56 1.49 -11.53 -19.82
C ILE A 56 2.23 -10.29 -20.28
N LYS A 57 2.49 -10.12 -21.57
CA LYS A 57 3.12 -8.90 -22.11
C LYS A 57 2.28 -7.65 -21.85
N PHE A 58 0.95 -7.76 -21.87
CA PHE A 58 0.05 -6.64 -21.61
C PHE A 58 -0.24 -6.40 -20.11
N THR A 59 -0.40 -7.46 -19.33
CA THR A 59 -0.88 -7.37 -17.93
C THR A 59 0.21 -7.60 -16.88
N GLY A 60 1.35 -8.14 -17.28
CA GLY A 60 2.40 -8.62 -16.37
C GLY A 60 2.09 -10.00 -15.79
N GLY A 61 2.82 -10.38 -14.75
CA GLY A 61 2.68 -11.67 -14.08
C GLY A 61 3.59 -12.77 -14.66
N TYR A 62 3.41 -14.00 -14.19
CA TYR A 62 4.16 -15.16 -14.65
C TYR A 62 3.30 -16.42 -14.64
N VAL A 63 3.69 -17.40 -15.45
CA VAL A 63 3.06 -18.73 -15.48
C VAL A 63 3.87 -19.65 -14.59
N ASN A 64 3.18 -20.37 -13.70
CA ASN A 64 3.80 -21.41 -12.90
C ASN A 64 3.76 -22.72 -13.69
N ASN A 65 4.88 -23.10 -14.31
CA ASN A 65 5.04 -24.27 -15.20
C ASN A 65 4.96 -25.63 -14.47
N ASN A 66 4.13 -25.78 -13.45
CA ASN A 66 3.96 -27.05 -12.76
C ASN A 66 3.11 -28.06 -13.54
N ALA A 67 2.59 -27.68 -14.71
CA ALA A 67 1.75 -28.53 -15.55
C ALA A 67 2.16 -28.40 -17.03
N GLU A 68 3.36 -28.87 -17.37
CA GLU A 68 3.77 -29.02 -18.77
C GLU A 68 2.90 -30.05 -19.54
N HIS A 69 2.04 -30.82 -18.84
CA HIS A 69 1.32 -31.97 -19.41
C HIS A 69 -0.17 -32.06 -19.03
N GLU A 70 -0.74 -31.10 -18.30
CA GLU A 70 -2.16 -31.14 -17.94
C GLU A 70 -2.95 -30.01 -18.62
N ARG A 71 -4.24 -30.24 -18.86
CA ARG A 71 -5.16 -29.27 -19.48
C ARG A 71 -5.40 -28.01 -18.61
N GLU A 72 -4.76 -27.94 -17.45
CA GLU A 72 -4.90 -26.90 -16.45
C GLU A 72 -3.60 -26.08 -16.35
N CYS A 73 -3.67 -24.82 -16.78
CA CYS A 73 -2.62 -23.82 -16.59
C CYS A 73 -2.78 -23.10 -15.26
N PHE A 74 -1.66 -22.77 -14.61
CA PHE A 74 -1.64 -21.92 -13.42
C PHE A 74 -0.97 -20.58 -13.73
N TYR A 75 -1.75 -19.51 -13.73
CA TYR A 75 -1.28 -18.14 -13.98
C TYR A 75 -1.29 -17.30 -12.70
N CYS A 76 -0.20 -16.57 -12.44
CA CYS A 76 -0.07 -15.61 -11.36
C CYS A 76 -0.06 -14.18 -11.94
N PRO A 77 -1.07 -13.34 -11.65
CA PRO A 77 -1.15 -11.97 -12.16
C PRO A 77 -0.18 -11.00 -11.47
N VAL A 78 0.45 -11.41 -10.37
CA VAL A 78 1.32 -10.56 -9.55
C VAL A 78 2.76 -11.02 -9.67
N LEU A 79 3.59 -10.23 -10.37
CA LEU A 79 5.04 -10.48 -10.48
C LEU A 79 5.84 -9.80 -9.35
N ASP A 80 5.40 -8.62 -8.93
CA ASP A 80 6.08 -7.79 -7.94
C ASP A 80 5.04 -7.17 -7.00
N SER A 81 5.34 -7.13 -5.71
CA SER A 81 4.57 -6.43 -4.68
C SER A 81 4.34 -4.96 -5.05
N ASN A 82 5.26 -4.35 -5.80
CA ASN A 82 5.14 -3.00 -6.34
C ASN A 82 3.93 -2.85 -7.30
N MET A 83 3.53 -3.89 -8.03
CA MET A 83 2.33 -3.86 -8.89
C MET A 83 1.05 -3.83 -8.05
N VAL A 84 1.03 -4.57 -6.93
CA VAL A 84 -0.09 -4.56 -5.97
C VAL A 84 -0.20 -3.23 -5.24
N LEU A 85 0.94 -2.66 -4.85
CA LEU A 85 0.99 -1.35 -4.20
C LEU A 85 0.50 -0.24 -5.16
N SER A 86 0.88 -0.33 -6.44
CA SER A 86 0.46 0.61 -7.48
C SER A 86 -1.05 0.52 -7.77
N SER A 87 -1.62 -0.68 -7.82
CA SER A 87 -3.07 -0.86 -8.07
C SER A 87 -3.95 -0.33 -6.94
N LYS A 88 -3.44 -0.34 -5.70
CA LYS A 88 -4.12 0.25 -4.53
C LYS A 88 -3.99 1.77 -4.46
N GLY A 89 -3.42 2.42 -5.46
CA GLY A 89 -3.19 3.87 -5.48
C GLY A 89 -2.15 4.32 -4.45
N ILE A 90 -1.36 3.39 -3.90
CA ILE A 90 -0.27 3.69 -2.98
C ILE A 90 0.96 3.95 -3.86
N GLY A 91 0.96 5.14 -4.46
CA GLY A 91 1.95 5.56 -5.45
C GLY A 91 3.37 5.52 -4.89
N ARG A 92 4.21 4.70 -5.53
CA ARG A 92 5.67 4.78 -5.66
C ARG A 92 6.34 5.84 -4.78
N ARG A 93 7.20 5.38 -3.85
CA ARG A 93 8.25 6.04 -3.00
C ARG A 93 8.25 7.59 -2.85
N GLN A 94 8.03 8.35 -3.91
CA GLN A 94 7.97 9.81 -3.96
C GLN A 94 6.71 10.42 -3.30
N GLU A 95 5.52 9.79 -3.40
CA GLU A 95 4.32 10.32 -2.69
C GLU A 95 4.40 10.14 -1.17
N GLY A 96 5.26 9.23 -0.72
CA GLY A 96 5.45 8.99 0.69
C GLY A 96 5.90 10.24 1.46
N TRP A 97 6.85 11.03 0.92
CA TRP A 97 7.45 12.16 1.64
C TRP A 97 6.43 13.25 1.97
N ARG A 98 5.45 13.48 1.07
CA ARG A 98 4.33 14.38 1.32
C ARG A 98 3.49 13.91 2.51
N ASN A 99 3.18 12.62 2.56
CA ASN A 99 2.35 12.01 3.60
C ASN A 99 3.05 12.05 4.98
N VAL A 100 4.37 11.86 5.02
CA VAL A 100 5.16 11.99 6.26
C VAL A 100 5.22 13.41 6.77
N ARG A 101 5.37 14.39 5.86
CA ARG A 101 5.43 15.79 6.28
C ARG A 101 4.10 16.27 6.87
N ILE A 102 2.97 15.82 6.32
CA ILE A 102 1.63 16.15 6.86
C ILE A 102 1.47 15.57 8.27
N PHE A 103 1.86 14.31 8.47
CA PHE A 103 1.83 13.66 9.79
C PHE A 103 2.74 14.37 10.79
N ALA A 104 3.99 14.63 10.42
CA ALA A 104 4.96 15.31 11.28
C ALA A 104 4.49 16.72 11.68
N ASN A 105 3.89 17.47 10.75
CA ASN A 105 3.35 18.80 11.03
C ASN A 105 2.18 18.73 12.04
N TYR A 106 1.29 17.74 11.93
CA TYR A 106 0.21 17.54 12.89
C TYR A 106 0.74 17.27 14.30
N VAL A 107 1.74 16.40 14.43
CA VAL A 107 2.38 16.10 15.73
C VAL A 107 3.02 17.36 16.32
N LEU A 108 3.75 18.13 15.50
CA LEU A 108 4.44 19.33 15.94
C LEU A 108 3.47 20.41 16.42
N VAL A 109 2.38 20.66 15.69
CA VAL A 109 1.35 21.63 16.09
C VAL A 109 0.65 21.21 17.39
N ASN A 110 0.31 19.92 17.55
CA ASN A 110 -0.29 19.44 18.79
C ASN A 110 0.66 19.56 19.98
N PHE A 111 1.93 19.20 19.79
CA PHE A 111 2.96 19.34 20.82
C PHE A 111 3.08 20.81 21.25
N LEU A 112 3.31 21.73 20.31
CA LEU A 112 3.39 23.17 20.59
C LEU A 112 2.11 23.70 21.24
N GLY A 113 0.93 23.22 20.82
CA GLY A 113 -0.36 23.58 21.42
C GLY A 113 -0.45 23.19 22.89
N VAL A 114 -0.02 21.98 23.27
CA VAL A 114 0.01 21.54 24.67
C VAL A 114 0.96 22.40 25.50
N PHE A 115 2.18 22.67 25.00
CA PHE A 115 3.14 23.53 25.71
C PHE A 115 2.64 24.97 25.86
N ALA A 116 2.03 25.53 24.80
CA ALA A 116 1.46 26.87 24.84
C ALA A 116 0.31 26.98 25.84
N LEU A 117 -0.60 25.99 25.87
CA LEU A 117 -1.69 25.94 26.83
C LEU A 117 -1.20 25.74 28.26
N TYR A 118 -0.23 24.83 28.47
CA TYR A 118 0.39 24.61 29.77
C TYR A 118 1.04 25.89 30.32
N TRP A 119 1.83 26.57 29.49
CA TRP A 119 2.47 27.83 29.87
C TRP A 119 1.45 28.94 30.15
N ALA A 120 0.42 29.07 29.31
CA ALA A 120 -0.64 30.06 29.51
C ALA A 120 -1.45 29.81 30.80
N MET A 121 -1.72 28.54 31.13
CA MET A 121 -2.38 28.17 32.38
C MET A 121 -1.49 28.44 33.60
N LEU A 122 -0.20 28.15 33.53
CA LEU A 122 0.74 28.47 34.61
C LEU A 122 0.86 29.96 34.89
N GLN A 123 0.96 30.79 33.84
CA GLN A 123 0.97 32.25 34.01
C GLN A 123 -0.32 32.75 34.66
N ARG A 124 -1.48 32.19 34.27
CA ARG A 124 -2.77 32.54 34.89
C ARG A 124 -2.92 32.04 36.33
N GLY A 125 -2.40 30.84 36.66
CA GLY A 125 -2.41 30.30 38.02
C GLY A 125 -1.59 31.15 39.01
N GLY A 126 -0.41 31.63 38.58
CA GLY A 126 0.40 32.56 39.37
C GLY A 126 -0.21 33.96 39.52
N TYR A 127 -0.94 34.44 38.50
CA TYR A 127 -1.59 35.75 38.54
C TYR A 127 -2.86 35.75 39.42
N LEU A 128 -3.61 34.65 39.45
CA LEU A 128 -4.78 34.50 40.30
C LEU A 128 -4.41 34.35 41.79
N SER A 129 -3.30 33.67 42.11
CA SER A 129 -2.83 33.54 43.50
C SER A 129 -2.27 34.84 44.10
N LYS A 130 -1.84 35.80 43.29
CA LYS A 130 -1.32 37.10 43.75
C LYS A 130 -2.40 38.18 43.92
N LYS A 131 -3.63 37.90 43.47
CA LYS A 131 -4.77 38.84 43.47
C LYS A 131 -5.80 38.53 44.57
N SER A 132 -5.64 37.42 45.28
CA SER A 132 -6.33 37.12 46.55
C SER A 132 -5.44 37.49 47.73
#